data_AF-A0A8T3PGK7-F1
#
_entry.id   AF-A0A8T3PGK7-F1
#
_cell.length_a   1.000
_cell.length_b   1.000
_cell.length_c   1.000
_cell.angle_alpha   90.00
_cell.angle_beta   90.00
_cell.angle_gamma   90.00
#
_symmetry.space_group_name_H-M   'P 1'
#
loop_
_entity.id
_entity.type
_entity.pdbx_description
1 polymer ?
#
loop_
_entity_poly.entity_id
_entity_poly.type
_entity_poly.pdbx_seq_one_letter_code
_entity_poly.pdbx_strand_id
1 'polypeptide(L)'
;MGAAVSLILRTDLAILLSIVATLFALIAMLLLAIIRPVWYTRGLVRLGIFRSARPNDMVQAGIGRTFQNIRLFQNMSALENVLVGMHSKMSANLVDAAVRTRRHYTEEAASVVRARELLALVGLRGRDDALAKNLPYGDQRRLEVARALGSEPVLLLLDEPTAGMNPNETAEMMALISRLRERFGLSILLIEHDMKVVMGISDRITVLDHGERISEGTPEQVRADPKVIEAYLGSPAT
;
A
#
# COMPACT_ATOMS: atom_id res chain seq x y z
N MET A 1 19.64 -71.75 35.28
CA MET A 1 19.55 -71.42 33.84
C MET A 1 18.09 -71.58 33.44
N GLY A 2 17.35 -70.63 32.86
CA GLY A 2 17.69 -69.31 32.35
C GLY A 2 16.50 -68.35 32.51
N ALA A 3 16.80 -67.05 32.43
CA ALA A 3 15.88 -65.95 32.68
C ALA A 3 14.84 -65.78 31.57
N ALA A 4 13.59 -65.54 31.95
CA ALA A 4 12.53 -65.08 31.07
C ALA A 4 12.69 -63.57 30.83
N VAL A 5 12.96 -63.17 29.59
CA VAL A 5 12.90 -61.76 29.16
C VAL A 5 11.55 -61.53 28.50
N SER A 6 10.63 -60.93 29.25
CA SER A 6 9.35 -60.44 28.73
C SER A 6 9.56 -59.05 28.14
N LEU A 7 9.50 -58.93 26.82
CA LEU A 7 9.57 -57.64 26.12
C LEU A 7 8.16 -57.05 26.03
N ILE A 8 7.87 -56.07 26.90
CA ILE A 8 6.61 -55.32 26.92
C ILE A 8 6.67 -54.25 25.82
N LEU A 9 6.12 -54.55 24.63
CA LEU A 9 5.80 -53.54 23.61
C LEU A 9 4.45 -52.89 23.94
N ARG A 10 4.49 -51.75 24.65
CA ARG A 10 3.27 -50.98 25.00
C ARG A 10 3.46 -49.46 24.89
N THR A 11 4.41 -48.99 24.08
CA THR A 11 4.82 -47.57 24.05
C THR A 11 4.51 -46.81 22.75
N ASP A 12 4.07 -47.45 21.67
CA ASP A 12 4.11 -46.77 20.37
C ASP A 12 2.88 -45.90 20.05
N LEU A 13 1.68 -46.26 20.50
CA LEU A 13 0.47 -45.52 20.13
C LEU A 13 0.34 -44.16 20.85
N ALA A 14 0.70 -44.11 22.14
CA ALA A 14 0.63 -42.88 22.93
C ALA A 14 1.65 -41.83 22.45
N ILE A 15 2.86 -42.29 22.09
CA ILE A 15 3.91 -41.44 21.54
C ILE A 15 3.50 -40.92 20.15
N LEU A 16 2.97 -41.80 19.29
CA LEU A 16 2.48 -41.40 17.97
C LEU A 16 1.36 -40.35 18.06
N LEU A 17 0.38 -40.56 18.94
CA LEU A 17 -0.71 -39.60 19.20
C LEU A 17 -0.17 -38.26 19.71
N SER A 18 0.81 -38.27 20.62
CA SER A 18 1.45 -37.06 21.14
C SER A 18 2.20 -36.29 20.04
N ILE A 19 2.92 -36.98 19.16
CA ILE A 19 3.64 -36.36 18.03
C ILE A 19 2.65 -35.72 17.06
N VAL A 20 1.59 -36.43 16.68
CA VAL A 20 0.55 -35.93 15.76
C VAL A 20 -0.15 -34.71 16.36
N ALA A 21 -0.52 -34.75 17.64
CA ALA A 21 -1.13 -33.62 18.33
C ALA A 21 -0.20 -32.39 18.38
N THR A 22 1.09 -32.60 18.64
CA THR A 22 2.09 -31.52 18.69
C THR A 22 2.31 -30.91 17.31
N LEU A 23 2.39 -31.74 16.26
CA LEU A 23 2.52 -31.27 14.88
C LEU A 23 1.29 -30.49 14.44
N PHE A 24 0.09 -30.95 14.78
CA PHE A 24 -1.14 -30.24 14.50
C PHE A 24 -1.19 -28.88 15.22
N ALA A 25 -0.82 -28.84 16.51
CA ALA A 25 -0.74 -27.61 17.28
C ALA A 25 0.29 -26.62 16.68
N LEU A 26 1.44 -27.11 16.23
CA LEU A 26 2.47 -26.32 15.56
C LEU A 26 1.95 -25.73 14.24
N ILE A 27 1.32 -26.55 13.40
CA ILE A 27 0.73 -26.11 12.12
C ILE A 27 -0.38 -25.09 12.38
N ALA A 28 -1.26 -25.33 13.34
CA ALA A 28 -2.32 -24.40 13.71
C ALA A 28 -1.75 -23.07 14.23
N MET A 29 -0.70 -23.10 15.06
CA MET A 29 0.01 -21.89 15.50
C MET A 29 0.64 -21.14 14.32
N LEU A 30 1.29 -21.84 13.39
CA LEU A 30 1.86 -21.26 12.18
C LEU A 30 0.79 -20.60 11.32
N LEU A 31 -0.33 -21.30 11.07
CA LEU A 31 -1.46 -20.76 10.32
C LEU A 31 -2.08 -19.55 11.02
N LEU A 32 -2.27 -19.58 12.34
CA LEU A 32 -2.73 -18.42 13.11
C LEU A 32 -1.76 -17.24 13.04
N ALA A 33 -0.45 -17.50 13.06
CA ALA A 33 0.59 -16.48 12.94
C ALA A 33 0.66 -15.86 11.55
N ILE A 34 0.27 -16.61 10.51
CA ILE A 34 0.22 -16.16 9.10
C ILE A 34 -1.10 -15.43 8.81
N ILE A 35 -2.24 -16.09 9.06
CA ILE A 35 -3.60 -15.61 8.77
C ILE A 35 -3.97 -14.43 9.68
N ARG A 36 -3.47 -14.44 10.94
CA ARG A 36 -3.67 -13.38 11.95
C ARG A 36 -5.10 -12.88 12.05
N PRO A 37 -6.03 -13.75 12.48
CA PRO A 37 -7.41 -13.33 12.68
C PRO A 37 -7.48 -12.19 13.71
N VAL A 38 -8.50 -11.33 13.57
CA VAL A 38 -8.65 -10.07 14.33
C VAL A 38 -8.63 -10.28 15.85
N TRP A 39 -9.09 -11.43 16.34
CA TRP A 39 -9.05 -11.76 17.77
C TRP A 39 -7.63 -12.02 18.28
N TYR A 40 -6.75 -12.60 17.46
CA TYR A 40 -5.36 -12.91 17.81
C TYR A 40 -4.53 -11.63 17.91
N THR A 41 -4.71 -10.70 16.97
CA THR A 41 -4.05 -9.39 17.01
C THR A 41 -4.54 -8.53 18.18
N ARG A 42 -5.86 -8.51 18.46
CA ARG A 42 -6.41 -7.84 19.66
C ARG A 42 -5.85 -8.42 20.97
N GLY A 43 -5.63 -9.73 21.03
CA GLY A 43 -5.00 -10.40 22.18
C GLY A 43 -3.56 -9.95 22.43
N LEU A 44 -2.73 -9.89 21.37
CA LEU A 44 -1.34 -9.42 21.45
C LEU A 44 -1.25 -7.96 21.91
N VAL A 45 -2.14 -7.09 21.42
CA VAL A 45 -2.20 -5.69 21.85
C VAL A 45 -2.57 -5.57 23.33
N ARG A 46 -3.52 -6.38 23.83
CA ARG A 46 -3.85 -6.43 25.28
C ARG A 46 -2.69 -6.88 26.15
N LEU A 47 -1.78 -7.69 25.62
CA LEU A 47 -0.57 -8.16 26.31
C LEU A 47 0.61 -7.17 26.21
N GLY A 48 0.39 -5.97 25.64
CA GLY A 48 1.44 -4.96 25.46
C GLY A 48 2.48 -5.32 24.38
N ILE A 49 2.20 -6.32 23.55
CA ILE A 49 3.06 -6.70 22.43
C ILE A 49 2.64 -5.86 21.23
N PHE A 50 3.22 -4.67 21.14
CA PHE A 50 3.07 -3.79 19.99
C PHE A 50 4.04 -4.23 18.89
N ARG A 51 3.55 -4.41 17.68
CA ARG A 51 4.38 -4.53 16.47
C ARG A 51 3.97 -3.44 15.50
N SER A 52 4.95 -2.93 14.75
CA SER A 52 4.69 -2.04 13.63
C SER A 52 3.67 -2.66 12.69
N ALA A 53 2.71 -1.86 12.21
CA ALA A 53 1.72 -2.31 11.25
C ALA A 53 2.42 -2.87 10.00
N ARG A 54 1.98 -4.03 9.52
CA ARG A 54 2.47 -4.55 8.23
C ARG A 54 1.83 -3.74 7.10
N PRO A 55 2.45 -3.66 5.92
CA PRO A 55 1.84 -3.00 4.77
C PRO A 55 0.41 -3.48 4.47
N ASN A 56 0.13 -4.78 4.62
CA ASN A 56 -1.21 -5.33 4.43
C ASN A 56 -2.22 -4.77 5.45
N ASP A 57 -1.80 -4.56 6.69
CA ASP A 57 -2.65 -3.99 7.74
C ASP A 57 -2.96 -2.51 7.42
N MET A 58 -2.01 -1.79 6.79
CA MET A 58 -2.21 -0.40 6.32
C MET A 58 -3.20 -0.32 5.15
N VAL A 59 -3.10 -1.22 4.16
CA VAL A 59 -4.04 -1.27 3.03
C VAL A 59 -5.46 -1.59 3.50
N GLN A 60 -5.60 -2.52 4.45
CA GLN A 60 -6.90 -2.83 5.08
C GLN A 60 -7.48 -1.64 5.88
N ALA A 61 -6.60 -0.82 6.47
CA ALA A 61 -6.99 0.45 7.09
C ALA A 61 -7.31 1.57 6.08
N GLY A 62 -7.23 1.30 4.77
CA GLY A 62 -7.50 2.26 3.72
C GLY A 62 -6.35 3.24 3.46
N ILE A 63 -5.11 2.87 3.78
CA ILE A 63 -3.92 3.68 3.50
C ILE A 63 -3.26 3.15 2.23
N GLY A 64 -3.32 3.94 1.16
CA GLY A 64 -2.59 3.72 -0.08
C GLY A 64 -1.25 4.46 -0.06
N ARG A 65 -0.22 3.89 -0.67
CA ARG A 65 1.12 4.52 -0.74
C ARG A 65 1.72 4.34 -2.13
N THR A 66 2.28 5.42 -2.68
CA THR A 66 3.24 5.34 -3.81
C THR A 66 4.67 5.39 -3.27
N PHE A 67 5.63 4.92 -4.07
CA PHE A 67 7.04 4.88 -3.67
C PHE A 67 7.84 5.88 -4.50
N GLN A 68 8.92 6.43 -3.94
CA GLN A 68 9.84 7.28 -4.69
C GLN A 68 10.32 6.60 -5.98
N ASN A 69 10.70 5.33 -5.88
CA ASN A 69 10.97 4.47 -7.03
C ASN A 69 9.69 3.77 -7.50
N ILE A 70 9.38 3.88 -8.79
CA ILE A 70 8.21 3.27 -9.41
C ILE A 70 8.25 1.75 -9.22
N ARG A 71 7.31 1.21 -8.44
CA ARG A 71 7.23 -0.24 -8.15
C ARG A 71 6.15 -0.92 -8.97
N LEU A 72 6.09 -0.69 -10.28
CA LEU A 72 5.13 -1.35 -11.17
C LEU A 72 5.56 -2.77 -11.52
N PHE A 73 4.58 -3.62 -11.83
CA PHE A 73 4.84 -4.92 -12.44
C PHE A 73 5.19 -4.69 -13.92
N GLN A 74 6.48 -4.59 -14.20
CA GLN A 74 7.03 -4.13 -15.48
C GLN A 74 6.63 -5.00 -16.70
N ASN A 75 6.36 -6.29 -16.46
CA ASN A 75 5.94 -7.25 -17.49
C ASN A 75 4.41 -7.45 -17.55
N MET A 76 3.65 -6.67 -16.78
CA MET A 76 2.20 -6.65 -16.84
C MET A 76 1.73 -5.41 -17.62
N SER A 77 0.54 -5.50 -18.20
CA SER A 77 -0.14 -4.37 -18.86
C SER A 77 -0.55 -3.29 -17.85
N ALA A 78 -0.92 -2.12 -18.34
CA ALA A 78 -1.45 -1.05 -17.51
C ALA A 78 -2.74 -1.49 -16.80
N LEU A 79 -3.62 -2.21 -17.50
CA LEU A 79 -4.84 -2.75 -16.93
C LEU A 79 -4.56 -3.75 -15.81
N GLU A 80 -3.65 -4.69 -16.05
CA GLU A 80 -3.24 -5.71 -15.07
C GLU A 80 -2.63 -5.07 -13.81
N ASN A 81 -1.79 -4.05 -13.97
CA ASN A 81 -1.21 -3.33 -12.83
C ASN A 81 -2.30 -2.72 -11.92
N VAL A 82 -3.34 -2.14 -12.50
CA VAL A 82 -4.46 -1.57 -11.72
C VAL A 82 -5.27 -2.67 -11.04
N LEU A 83 -5.58 -3.75 -11.75
CA LEU A 83 -6.32 -4.90 -11.21
C LEU A 83 -5.61 -5.53 -10.00
N VAL A 84 -4.28 -5.59 -10.01
CA VAL A 84 -3.50 -6.08 -8.85
C VAL A 84 -3.74 -5.20 -7.61
N GLY A 85 -3.88 -3.89 -7.78
CA GLY A 85 -4.21 -2.97 -6.67
C GLY A 85 -5.60 -3.23 -6.07
N MET A 86 -6.55 -3.65 -6.92
CA MET A 86 -7.92 -3.97 -6.53
C MET A 86 -8.06 -5.31 -5.80
N HIS A 87 -7.07 -6.19 -5.89
CA HIS A 87 -7.14 -7.53 -5.30
C HIS A 87 -7.40 -7.51 -3.79
N SER A 88 -6.93 -6.48 -3.08
CA SER A 88 -7.15 -6.31 -1.64
C SER A 88 -8.63 -6.12 -1.23
N LYS A 89 -9.50 -5.75 -2.18
CA LYS A 89 -10.94 -5.53 -1.99
C LYS A 89 -11.81 -6.63 -2.57
N MET A 90 -11.23 -7.58 -3.31
CA MET A 90 -11.98 -8.69 -3.87
C MET A 90 -12.48 -9.62 -2.77
N SER A 91 -13.75 -9.99 -2.87
CA SER A 91 -14.46 -10.82 -1.88
C SER A 91 -14.50 -12.30 -2.24
N ALA A 92 -14.04 -12.66 -3.45
CA ALA A 92 -13.96 -14.04 -3.91
C ALA A 92 -12.92 -14.83 -3.09
N ASN A 93 -13.40 -15.82 -2.34
CA ASN A 93 -12.53 -16.73 -1.61
C ASN A 93 -11.84 -17.73 -2.55
N LEU A 94 -10.77 -18.40 -2.10
CA LEU A 94 -10.10 -19.48 -2.85
C LEU A 94 -11.10 -20.55 -3.36
N VAL A 95 -12.18 -20.79 -2.60
CA VAL A 95 -13.26 -21.72 -2.98
C VAL A 95 -14.11 -21.15 -4.12
N ASP A 96 -14.40 -19.86 -4.14
CA ASP A 96 -15.15 -19.21 -5.22
C ASP A 96 -14.34 -19.20 -6.53
N ALA A 97 -13.03 -19.00 -6.44
CA ALA A 97 -12.10 -19.09 -7.56
C ALA A 97 -12.03 -20.53 -8.12
N ALA A 98 -12.07 -21.55 -7.26
CA ALA A 98 -12.06 -22.96 -7.66
C ALA A 98 -13.39 -23.41 -8.30
N VAL A 99 -14.53 -22.92 -7.80
CA VAL A 99 -15.87 -23.31 -8.28
C VAL A 99 -16.38 -22.40 -9.42
N ARG A 100 -15.65 -21.32 -9.74
CA ARG A 100 -15.99 -20.36 -10.83
C ARG A 100 -17.46 -19.93 -10.80
N THR A 101 -17.93 -19.55 -9.61
CA THR A 101 -19.33 -19.15 -9.43
C THR A 101 -19.65 -17.92 -10.27
N ARG A 102 -20.92 -17.74 -10.67
CA ARG A 102 -21.36 -16.55 -11.45
C ARG A 102 -20.97 -15.22 -10.79
N ARG A 103 -20.94 -15.20 -9.45
CA ARG A 103 -20.51 -14.05 -8.65
C ARG A 103 -19.05 -13.65 -8.93
N HIS A 104 -18.16 -14.62 -9.13
CA HIS A 104 -16.76 -14.39 -9.46
C HIS A 104 -16.62 -13.69 -10.83
N TYR A 105 -17.32 -14.19 -11.86
CA TYR A 105 -17.32 -13.57 -13.19
C TYR A 105 -17.88 -12.15 -13.18
N THR A 106 -18.94 -11.88 -12.42
CA THR A 106 -19.51 -10.53 -12.31
C THR A 106 -18.57 -9.56 -11.59
N GLU A 107 -17.88 -10.02 -10.53
CA GLU A 107 -16.93 -9.22 -9.77
C GLU A 107 -15.66 -8.91 -10.60
N GLU A 108 -15.17 -9.89 -11.36
CA GLU A 108 -14.05 -9.72 -12.29
C GLU A 108 -14.39 -8.73 -13.41
N ALA A 109 -15.56 -8.86 -14.05
CA ALA A 109 -16.02 -7.94 -15.08
C ALA A 109 -16.17 -6.50 -14.54
N ALA A 110 -16.74 -6.35 -13.33
CA ALA A 110 -16.85 -5.05 -12.67
C ALA A 110 -15.47 -4.45 -12.36
N SER A 111 -14.51 -5.27 -11.93
CA SER A 111 -13.15 -4.84 -11.64
C SER A 111 -12.44 -4.33 -12.89
N VAL A 112 -12.62 -5.00 -14.03
CA VAL A 112 -12.08 -4.55 -15.32
C VAL A 112 -12.67 -3.20 -15.74
N VAL A 113 -13.99 -3.02 -15.62
CA VAL A 113 -14.63 -1.73 -15.93
C VAL A 113 -14.07 -0.63 -15.04
N ARG A 114 -13.98 -0.89 -13.73
CA ARG A 114 -13.45 0.07 -12.76
C ARG A 114 -11.97 0.39 -13.00
N ALA A 115 -11.15 -0.61 -13.33
CA ALA A 115 -9.74 -0.40 -13.65
C ALA A 115 -9.57 0.52 -14.87
N ARG A 116 -10.42 0.37 -15.90
CA ARG A 116 -10.43 1.27 -17.06
C ARG A 116 -10.85 2.70 -16.72
N GLU A 117 -11.81 2.86 -15.82
CA GLU A 117 -12.18 4.19 -15.30
C GLU A 117 -10.99 4.86 -14.59
N LEU A 118 -10.25 4.11 -13.77
CA LEU A 118 -9.06 4.61 -13.08
C LEU A 118 -7.94 4.96 -14.07
N LEU A 119 -7.70 4.13 -15.09
CA LEU A 119 -6.74 4.45 -16.16
C LEU A 119 -7.14 5.73 -16.89
N ALA A 120 -8.42 5.88 -17.26
CA ALA A 120 -8.90 7.07 -17.93
C ALA A 120 -8.76 8.32 -17.05
N LEU A 121 -9.03 8.19 -15.75
CA LEU A 121 -8.92 9.26 -14.76
C LEU A 121 -7.48 9.78 -14.62
N VAL A 122 -6.48 8.90 -14.66
CA VAL A 122 -5.06 9.30 -14.59
C VAL A 122 -4.49 9.75 -15.94
N GLY A 123 -5.29 9.70 -17.01
CA GLY A 123 -4.89 10.13 -18.37
C GLY A 123 -4.33 9.02 -19.27
N LEU A 124 -4.46 7.75 -18.86
CA LEU A 124 -3.97 6.58 -19.60
C LEU A 124 -5.09 5.87 -20.38
N ARG A 125 -6.12 6.61 -20.81
CA ARG A 125 -7.23 6.05 -21.59
C ARG A 125 -6.72 5.40 -22.89
N GLY A 126 -7.12 4.15 -23.14
CA GLY A 126 -6.73 3.40 -24.34
C GLY A 126 -5.31 2.83 -24.30
N ARG A 127 -4.65 2.87 -23.14
CA ARG A 127 -3.32 2.25 -22.92
C ARG A 127 -3.42 0.92 -22.15
N ASP A 128 -4.61 0.32 -22.11
CA ASP A 128 -4.94 -0.89 -21.36
C ASP A 128 -3.90 -2.00 -21.54
N ASP A 129 -3.54 -2.29 -22.80
CA ASP A 129 -2.64 -3.38 -23.18
C ASP A 129 -1.15 -2.98 -23.21
N ALA A 130 -0.84 -1.70 -22.94
CA ALA A 130 0.54 -1.25 -22.91
C ALA A 130 1.26 -1.84 -21.69
N LEU A 131 2.39 -2.53 -21.92
CA LEU A 131 3.24 -2.99 -20.82
C LEU A 131 3.75 -1.81 -20.02
N ALA A 132 3.74 -1.92 -18.69
CA ALA A 132 4.19 -0.86 -17.79
C ALA A 132 5.59 -0.33 -18.13
N LYS A 133 6.52 -1.23 -18.50
CA LYS A 133 7.90 -0.86 -18.88
C LYS A 133 8.01 -0.04 -20.16
N ASN A 134 7.00 -0.09 -21.03
CA ASN A 134 6.99 0.62 -22.30
C ASN A 134 6.33 2.01 -22.18
N LEU A 135 5.74 2.33 -21.03
CA LEU A 135 5.17 3.65 -20.79
C LEU A 135 6.30 4.67 -20.52
N PRO A 136 6.14 5.92 -20.98
CA PRO A 136 6.98 7.03 -20.54
C PRO A 136 7.01 7.17 -19.01
N TYR A 137 8.07 7.77 -18.47
CA TYR A 137 8.26 7.89 -17.01
C TYR A 137 7.06 8.54 -16.29
N GLY A 138 6.56 9.68 -16.81
CA GLY A 138 5.37 10.34 -16.26
C GLY A 138 4.11 9.45 -16.29
N ASP A 139 3.93 8.67 -17.35
CA ASP A 139 2.83 7.72 -17.50
C ASP A 139 2.96 6.54 -16.54
N GLN A 140 4.17 6.04 -16.29
CA GLN A 140 4.42 5.04 -15.27
C GLN A 140 4.04 5.55 -13.87
N ARG A 141 4.36 6.82 -13.56
CA ARG A 141 3.96 7.41 -12.26
C ARG A 141 2.44 7.52 -12.14
N ARG A 142 1.75 7.93 -13.21
CA ARG A 142 0.27 7.96 -13.28
C ARG A 142 -0.35 6.58 -13.11
N LEU A 143 0.27 5.55 -13.71
CA LEU A 143 -0.16 4.17 -13.53
C LEU A 143 0.02 3.69 -12.09
N GLU A 144 1.09 4.10 -11.41
CA GLU A 144 1.27 3.78 -9.98
C GLU A 144 0.17 4.42 -9.12
N VAL A 145 -0.23 5.65 -9.41
CA VAL A 145 -1.37 6.32 -8.77
C VAL A 145 -2.67 5.56 -9.05
N ALA A 146 -2.94 5.17 -10.31
CA ALA A 146 -4.14 4.39 -10.66
C ALA A 146 -4.19 3.05 -9.90
N ARG A 147 -3.06 2.35 -9.78
CA ARG A 147 -2.97 1.12 -8.99
C ARG A 147 -3.23 1.37 -7.50
N ALA A 148 -2.69 2.44 -6.93
CA ALA A 148 -2.93 2.79 -5.53
C ALA A 148 -4.41 3.15 -5.29
N LEU A 149 -5.07 3.81 -6.24
CA LEU A 149 -6.50 4.10 -6.17
C LEU A 149 -7.38 2.83 -6.28
N GLY A 150 -6.85 1.77 -6.91
CA GLY A 150 -7.53 0.48 -7.00
C GLY A 150 -7.84 -0.15 -5.65
N SER A 151 -7.06 0.14 -4.60
CA SER A 151 -7.34 -0.33 -3.24
C SER A 151 -8.38 0.52 -2.48
N GLU A 152 -8.99 1.50 -3.14
CA GLU A 152 -9.96 2.45 -2.56
C GLU A 152 -9.47 3.07 -1.23
N PRO A 153 -8.31 3.76 -1.25
CA PRO A 153 -7.76 4.35 -0.04
C PRO A 153 -8.62 5.53 0.44
N VAL A 154 -8.66 5.71 1.76
CA VAL A 154 -9.15 6.95 2.40
C VAL A 154 -8.01 7.96 2.61
N LEU A 155 -6.78 7.46 2.71
CA LEU A 155 -5.54 8.24 2.80
C LEU A 155 -4.54 7.76 1.75
N LEU A 156 -4.06 8.65 0.88
CA LEU A 156 -3.03 8.38 -0.11
C LEU A 156 -1.72 9.10 0.28
N LEU A 157 -0.65 8.32 0.43
CA LEU A 157 0.69 8.80 0.71
C LEU A 157 1.46 8.94 -0.61
N LEU A 158 1.89 10.16 -0.93
CA LEU A 158 2.68 10.47 -2.12
C LEU A 158 4.07 10.92 -1.69
N ASP A 159 5.07 10.11 -2.02
CA ASP A 159 6.46 10.31 -1.66
C ASP A 159 7.25 10.80 -2.88
N GLU A 160 7.50 12.11 -2.94
CA GLU A 160 8.13 12.83 -4.05
C GLU A 160 7.52 12.48 -5.43
N PRO A 161 6.20 12.67 -5.64
CA PRO A 161 5.53 12.34 -6.91
C PRO A 161 6.07 13.06 -8.14
N THR A 162 6.78 14.17 -7.99
CA THR A 162 7.27 14.99 -9.10
C THR A 162 8.76 14.83 -9.38
N ALA A 163 9.47 13.99 -8.60
CA ALA A 163 10.88 13.74 -8.81
C ALA A 163 11.16 13.21 -10.22
N GLY A 164 12.12 13.82 -10.93
CA GLY A 164 12.52 13.43 -12.28
C GLY A 164 11.56 13.84 -13.40
N MET A 165 10.52 14.63 -13.11
CA MET A 165 9.59 15.17 -14.11
C MET A 165 10.03 16.54 -14.63
N ASN A 166 9.66 16.84 -15.88
CA ASN A 166 9.80 18.20 -16.39
C ASN A 166 8.68 19.12 -15.83
N PRO A 167 8.80 20.46 -15.93
CA PRO A 167 7.81 21.38 -15.35
C PRO A 167 6.37 21.17 -15.84
N ASN A 168 6.17 20.76 -17.09
CA ASN A 168 4.83 20.48 -17.62
C ASN A 168 4.26 19.20 -17.03
N GLU A 169 5.05 18.12 -16.98
CA GLU A 169 4.66 16.86 -16.34
C GLU A 169 4.32 17.04 -14.86
N THR A 170 5.12 17.83 -14.14
CA THR A 170 4.88 18.22 -12.75
C THR A 170 3.54 18.93 -12.60
N ALA A 171 3.25 19.93 -13.44
CA ALA A 171 1.99 20.65 -13.40
C ALA A 171 0.79 19.73 -13.68
N GLU A 172 0.91 18.81 -14.63
CA GLU A 172 -0.15 17.85 -14.95
C GLU A 172 -0.37 16.82 -13.83
N MET A 173 0.69 16.35 -13.17
CA MET A 173 0.60 15.48 -11.99
C MET A 173 -0.07 16.20 -10.83
N MET A 174 0.27 17.46 -10.58
CA MET A 174 -0.36 18.27 -9.54
C MET A 174 -1.84 18.53 -9.81
N ALA A 175 -2.19 18.83 -11.06
CA ALA A 175 -3.58 18.94 -11.46
C ALA A 175 -4.33 17.61 -11.28
N LEU A 176 -3.69 16.47 -11.55
CA LEU A 176 -4.27 15.15 -11.28
C LEU A 176 -4.53 14.96 -9.78
N ILE A 177 -3.55 15.23 -8.92
CA ILE A 177 -3.68 15.10 -7.46
C ILE A 177 -4.84 15.96 -6.93
N SER A 178 -4.97 17.23 -7.36
CA SER A 178 -6.09 18.09 -6.94
C SER A 178 -7.44 17.50 -7.36
N ARG A 179 -7.55 17.04 -8.61
CA ARG A 179 -8.79 16.40 -9.11
C ARG A 179 -9.14 15.14 -8.32
N LEU A 180 -8.15 14.33 -7.92
CA LEU A 180 -8.37 13.13 -7.11
C LEU A 180 -8.89 13.48 -5.72
N ARG A 181 -8.29 14.48 -5.07
CA ARG A 181 -8.74 15.01 -3.78
C ARG A 181 -10.20 15.45 -3.85
N GLU A 182 -10.55 16.29 -4.82
CA GLU A 182 -11.90 16.84 -4.98
C GLU A 182 -12.94 15.79 -5.34
N ARG A 183 -12.62 14.88 -6.28
CA ARG A 183 -13.57 13.90 -6.79
C ARG A 183 -13.89 12.79 -5.79
N PHE A 184 -12.91 12.37 -4.98
CA PHE A 184 -13.06 11.24 -4.07
C PHE A 184 -13.11 11.63 -2.59
N GLY A 185 -12.94 12.91 -2.25
CA GLY A 185 -12.76 13.34 -0.86
C GLY A 185 -11.52 12.70 -0.22
N LEU A 186 -10.49 12.43 -1.03
CA LEU A 186 -9.32 11.67 -0.63
C LEU A 186 -8.42 12.54 0.25
N SER A 187 -8.02 12.02 1.41
CA SER A 187 -6.94 12.65 2.19
C SER A 187 -5.61 12.33 1.54
N ILE A 188 -4.78 13.35 1.29
CA ILE A 188 -3.48 13.17 0.63
C ILE A 188 -2.39 13.71 1.55
N LEU A 189 -1.44 12.85 1.89
CA LEU A 189 -0.20 13.27 2.54
C LEU A 189 0.90 13.28 1.48
N LEU A 190 1.40 14.46 1.19
CA LEU A 190 2.43 14.71 0.20
C LEU A 190 3.75 15.01 0.89
N ILE A 191 4.81 14.30 0.48
CA ILE A 191 6.19 14.62 0.83
C ILE A 191 6.84 15.15 -0.44
N GLU A 192 7.25 16.40 -0.42
CA GLU A 192 7.90 17.08 -1.54
C GLU A 192 8.90 18.11 -1.02
N HIS A 193 9.93 18.37 -1.80
CA HIS A 193 10.94 19.39 -1.50
C HIS A 193 10.80 20.63 -2.42
N ASP A 194 10.06 20.55 -3.52
CA ASP A 194 9.75 21.71 -4.35
C ASP A 194 8.67 22.57 -3.70
N MET A 195 9.06 23.75 -3.20
CA MET A 195 8.16 24.70 -2.57
C MET A 195 7.07 25.23 -3.50
N LYS A 196 7.29 25.32 -4.81
CA LYS A 196 6.22 25.74 -5.73
C LYS A 196 5.10 24.69 -5.76
N VAL A 197 5.48 23.42 -5.73
CA VAL A 197 4.55 22.28 -5.72
C VAL A 197 3.79 22.24 -4.39
N VAL A 198 4.50 22.20 -3.27
CA VAL A 198 3.88 22.08 -1.94
C VAL A 198 2.92 23.24 -1.67
N MET A 199 3.32 24.47 -2.00
CA MET A 199 2.48 25.66 -1.78
C MET A 199 1.25 25.70 -2.69
N GLY A 200 1.31 25.09 -3.87
CA GLY A 200 0.24 25.15 -4.87
C GLY A 200 -0.93 24.20 -4.60
N ILE A 201 -0.71 23.11 -3.85
CA ILE A 201 -1.72 22.05 -3.69
C ILE A 201 -2.04 21.66 -2.24
N SER A 202 -1.27 22.15 -1.26
CA SER A 202 -1.44 21.75 0.14
C SER A 202 -2.33 22.72 0.91
N ASP A 203 -3.30 22.19 1.66
CA ASP A 203 -4.13 23.01 2.56
C ASP A 203 -3.38 23.37 3.85
N ARG A 204 -2.45 22.50 4.27
CA ARG A 204 -1.54 22.69 5.40
C ARG A 204 -0.16 22.13 5.05
N ILE A 205 0.87 22.79 5.55
CA ILE A 205 2.27 22.42 5.34
C ILE A 205 2.95 22.28 6.69
N THR A 206 3.75 21.23 6.83
CA THR A 206 4.66 21.04 7.96
C THR A 206 6.08 20.99 7.39
N VAL A 207 6.95 21.85 7.88
CA VAL A 207 8.36 21.89 7.46
C VAL A 207 9.22 21.28 8.55
N LEU A 208 10.08 20.34 8.13
CA LEU A 208 11.06 19.67 8.99
C LEU A 208 12.47 20.09 8.56
N ASP A 209 13.31 20.41 9.52
CA ASP A 209 14.75 20.60 9.34
C ASP A 209 15.50 19.78 10.39
N HIS A 210 16.51 19.02 9.96
CA HIS A 210 17.28 18.10 10.83
C HIS A 210 16.43 17.17 11.74
N GLY A 211 15.23 16.79 11.27
CA GLY A 211 14.30 15.94 12.02
C GLY A 211 13.43 16.70 13.04
N GLU A 212 13.60 18.00 13.17
CA GLU A 212 12.78 18.86 14.02
C GLU A 212 11.78 19.67 13.19
N ARG A 213 10.57 19.86 13.74
CA ARG A 213 9.55 20.67 13.08
C ARG A 213 9.84 22.16 13.28
N ILE A 214 10.20 22.85 12.20
CA ILE A 214 10.53 24.27 12.24
C ILE A 214 9.33 25.19 12.00
N SER A 215 8.34 24.74 11.22
CA SER A 215 7.13 25.51 10.91
C SER A 215 5.94 24.60 10.59
N GLU A 216 4.74 25.09 10.86
CA GLU A 216 3.48 24.45 10.48
C GLU A 216 2.39 25.51 10.27
N GLY A 217 1.66 25.44 9.16
CA GLY A 217 0.60 26.40 8.87
C GLY A 217 0.01 26.27 7.47
N THR A 218 -0.71 27.31 7.02
CA THR A 218 -1.13 27.45 5.62
C THR A 218 0.08 27.77 4.73
N PRO A 219 -0.04 27.58 3.40
CA PRO A 219 1.02 27.98 2.47
C PRO A 219 1.55 29.41 2.67
N GLU A 220 0.66 30.37 2.91
CA GLU A 220 1.02 31.77 3.12
C GLU A 220 1.81 31.98 4.41
N GLN A 221 1.41 31.30 5.49
CA GLN A 221 2.08 31.37 6.79
C GLN A 221 3.49 30.76 6.71
N VAL A 222 3.61 29.57 6.11
CA VAL A 222 4.89 28.86 5.99
C VAL A 222 5.83 29.60 5.05
N ARG A 223 5.33 30.21 3.97
CA ARG A 223 6.15 31.01 3.04
C ARG A 223 6.73 32.26 3.69
N ALA A 224 6.02 32.86 4.63
CA ALA A 224 6.45 34.06 5.34
C ALA A 224 7.33 33.76 6.58
N ASP A 225 7.47 32.48 6.96
CA ASP A 225 8.21 32.08 8.15
C ASP A 225 9.72 32.27 7.97
N PRO A 226 10.40 33.12 8.77
CA PRO A 226 11.83 33.35 8.68
C PRO A 226 12.67 32.07 8.81
N LYS A 227 12.24 31.09 9.63
CA LYS A 227 12.97 29.82 9.81
C LYS A 227 12.95 28.98 8.54
N VAL A 228 11.84 29.01 7.81
CA VAL A 228 11.70 28.29 6.53
C VAL A 228 12.55 28.96 5.47
N ILE A 229 12.55 30.29 5.42
CA ILE A 229 13.39 31.06 4.49
C ILE A 229 14.88 30.78 4.75
N GLU A 230 15.30 30.81 6.01
CA GLU A 230 16.67 30.50 6.41
C GLU A 230 17.08 29.07 6.05
N ALA A 231 16.22 28.08 6.33
CA ALA A 231 16.49 26.68 6.00
C ALA A 231 16.62 26.45 4.47
N TYR A 232 15.86 27.17 3.63
CA TYR A 232 15.87 27.02 2.18
C TYR A 232 16.95 27.82 1.45
N LEU A 233 17.30 29.02 1.94
CA LEU A 233 18.29 29.90 1.29
C LEU A 233 19.69 29.80 1.92
N GLY A 234 19.79 29.16 3.09
CA GLY A 234 20.96 29.24 3.95
C GLY A 234 21.03 30.57 4.69
N SER A 235 21.72 30.59 5.84
CA SER A 235 22.08 31.86 6.49
C SER A 235 22.92 32.68 5.50
N PRO A 236 22.67 34.00 5.35
CA PRO A 236 23.59 34.85 4.59
C PRO A 236 24.97 34.66 5.20
N ALA A 237 25.96 34.30 4.39
CA ALA A 237 27.33 34.16 4.86
C ALA A 237 27.75 35.49 5.51
N THR A 238 27.79 35.51 6.84
CA THR A 238 28.38 36.58 7.65
C THR A 238 29.90 36.57 7.52
#